data_AF-A0A4R6VA14-F1
#
_entry.id   AF-A0A4R6VA14-F1
#
_cell.length_a   1.000
_cell.length_b   1.000
_cell.length_c   1.000
_cell.angle_alpha   90.00
_cell.angle_beta   90.00
_cell.angle_gamma   90.00
#
_symmetry.space_group_name_H-M   'P 1'
#
loop_
_entity.id
_entity.type
_entity.pdbx_description
1 polymer ?
#
loop_
_entity_poly.entity_id
_entity_poly.type
_entity_poly.pdbx_seq_one_letter_code
_entity_poly.pdbx_strand_id
1 'polypeptide(L)'
;MPEASARRRLDQPAGTRRIRLTVDTEWFARVAESLARFLGTGTFLLWQSVIVATWIALNVFAISLQWDPYPFILLNLAFSTQAAYAAPLILLAQNRQDDRDRVSLEEDRTRASRLSAETEYLARELASMRLQLGEVVTRDYLRGELEQVRGVRDGTRDADGRTDKALEKAVARAVDRAVARNLEQALARALDQAGHTAPSDGDLHRNGH
;
A
#
# COMPACT_ATOMS: atom_id res chain seq x y z
N MET A 1 14.00 65.85 3.77
CA MET A 1 14.40 64.76 2.86
C MET A 1 14.96 63.61 3.71
N PRO A 2 14.65 62.35 3.38
CA PRO A 2 14.54 61.23 4.31
C PRO A 2 15.82 60.39 4.48
N GLU A 3 15.89 59.77 5.66
CA GLU A 3 16.50 58.49 6.04
C GLU A 3 17.63 57.86 5.21
N ALA A 4 18.75 57.57 5.88
CA ALA A 4 19.55 56.39 5.59
C ALA A 4 20.04 55.79 6.92
N SER A 5 19.10 55.15 7.62
CA SER A 5 19.38 54.28 8.74
C SER A 5 20.35 53.17 8.32
N ALA A 6 21.63 53.29 8.70
CA ALA A 6 22.58 52.19 8.67
C ALA A 6 22.23 51.16 9.78
N ARG A 7 21.01 50.61 9.72
CA ARG A 7 20.60 49.44 10.49
C ARG A 7 21.31 48.24 9.88
N ARG A 8 22.53 48.01 10.35
CA ARG A 8 23.22 46.73 10.23
C ARG A 8 22.30 45.72 10.91
N ARG A 9 21.53 44.98 10.11
CA ARG A 9 20.55 44.00 10.60
C ARG A 9 21.31 42.91 11.34
N LEU A 10 21.22 42.95 12.67
CA LEU A 10 21.75 41.95 13.60
C LEU A 10 20.95 40.63 13.62
N ASP A 11 20.07 40.43 12.64
CA ASP A 11 19.11 39.32 12.59
C ASP A 11 19.56 38.15 11.71
N GLN A 12 20.81 38.15 11.24
CA GLN A 12 21.34 37.04 10.47
C GLN A 12 22.10 36.13 11.43
N PRO A 13 21.51 34.99 11.87
CA PRO A 13 22.26 34.04 12.69
C PRO A 13 23.48 33.62 11.90
N ALA A 14 24.67 33.83 12.49
CA ALA A 14 25.93 33.38 11.93
C ALA A 14 25.79 31.89 11.60
N GLY A 15 25.80 31.55 10.31
CA GLY A 15 25.63 30.18 9.85
C GLY A 15 26.71 29.32 10.48
N THR A 16 26.32 28.50 11.47
CA THR A 16 27.17 27.45 12.02
C THR A 16 27.72 26.66 10.85
N ARG A 17 29.02 26.81 10.58
CA ARG A 17 29.73 26.05 9.55
C ARG A 17 29.72 24.59 9.99
N ARG A 18 28.61 23.90 9.75
CA ARG A 18 28.48 22.48 10.00
C ARG A 18 29.53 21.82 9.12
N ILE A 19 30.54 21.24 9.75
CA ILE A 19 31.49 20.35 9.10
C ILE A 19 30.65 19.21 8.55
N ARG A 20 30.26 19.29 7.28
CA ARG A 20 29.69 18.17 6.56
C ARG A 20 30.85 17.25 6.26
N LEU A 21 31.07 16.30 7.15
CA LEU A 21 31.83 15.09 6.88
C LEU A 21 31.07 14.37 5.75
N THR A 22 31.40 14.70 4.50
CA THR A 22 30.97 13.96 3.31
C THR A 22 31.73 12.65 3.30
N VAL A 23 31.28 11.74 4.16
CA VAL A 23 31.71 10.35 4.20
C VAL A 23 31.10 9.67 2.97
N ASP A 24 31.93 9.14 2.08
CA ASP A 24 31.58 8.65 0.73
C ASP A 24 30.43 7.64 0.72
N THR A 25 29.21 8.17 0.62
CA THR A 25 27.95 7.47 0.91
C THR A 25 27.70 6.27 -0.02
N GLU A 26 28.33 6.26 -1.19
CA GLU A 26 28.20 5.24 -2.23
C GLU A 26 28.88 3.90 -1.85
N TRP A 27 30.11 3.91 -1.33
CA TRP A 27 30.78 2.67 -0.94
C TRP A 27 30.09 2.03 0.27
N PHE A 28 29.64 2.86 1.23
CA PHE A 28 28.89 2.41 2.40
C PHE A 28 27.50 1.86 2.04
N ALA A 29 26.86 2.36 0.96
CA ALA A 29 25.59 1.84 0.47
C ALA A 29 25.71 0.36 0.10
N ARG A 30 26.76 0.03 -0.66
CA ARG A 30 27.02 -1.33 -1.16
C ARG A 30 27.37 -2.28 -0.01
N VAL A 31 28.14 -1.80 0.96
CA VAL A 31 28.48 -2.58 2.17
C VAL A 31 27.23 -2.84 3.01
N ALA A 32 26.39 -1.83 3.26
CA ALA A 32 25.16 -1.99 4.03
C ALA A 32 24.17 -2.95 3.35
N GLU A 33 24.03 -2.90 2.03
CA GLU A 33 23.20 -3.84 1.27
C GLU A 33 23.77 -5.27 1.31
N SER A 34 25.08 -5.42 1.28
CA SER A 34 25.73 -6.72 1.46
C SER A 34 25.51 -7.25 2.89
N LEU A 35 25.65 -6.41 3.91
CA LEU A 35 25.43 -6.77 5.31
C LEU A 35 23.97 -7.12 5.60
N ALA A 36 23.00 -6.38 5.05
CA ALA A 36 21.59 -6.68 5.22
C ALA A 36 21.21 -8.05 4.63
N ARG A 37 21.72 -8.37 3.44
CA ARG A 37 21.56 -9.71 2.84
C ARG A 37 22.30 -10.79 3.63
N PHE A 38 23.44 -10.46 4.20
CA PHE A 38 24.25 -11.37 5.01
C PHE A 38 23.60 -11.68 6.38
N LEU A 39 23.05 -10.66 7.07
CA LEU A 39 22.38 -10.76 8.37
C LEU A 39 20.99 -11.43 8.26
N GLY A 40 20.29 -11.26 7.14
CA GLY A 40 19.01 -11.92 6.89
C GLY A 40 19.14 -13.42 6.56
N THR A 41 20.34 -13.89 6.21
CA THR A 41 20.59 -15.30 5.94
C THR A 41 21.12 -15.96 7.21
N GLY A 42 20.40 -16.96 7.75
CA GLY A 42 20.78 -17.65 9.00
C GLY A 42 22.18 -18.26 9.03
N THR A 43 22.87 -18.30 7.88
CA THR A 43 24.29 -18.62 7.73
C THR A 43 25.23 -17.70 8.51
N PHE A 44 24.88 -16.42 8.75
CA PHE A 44 25.74 -15.53 9.55
C PHE A 44 25.87 -16.02 10.99
N LEU A 45 24.74 -16.36 11.63
CA LEU A 45 24.73 -16.90 12.99
C LEU A 45 25.51 -18.21 13.07
N LEU A 46 25.37 -19.07 12.06
CA LEU A 46 26.12 -20.32 11.99
C LEU A 46 27.64 -20.09 11.90
N TRP A 47 28.10 -19.23 10.99
CA TRP A 47 29.52 -18.89 10.88
C TRP A 47 30.02 -18.24 12.17
N GLN A 48 29.27 -17.31 12.75
CA GLN A 48 29.61 -16.65 14.01
C GLN A 48 29.76 -17.67 15.15
N SER A 49 28.84 -18.63 15.26
CA SER A 49 28.92 -19.71 16.24
C SER A 49 30.12 -20.63 16.01
N VAL A 50 30.44 -20.95 14.75
CA VAL A 50 31.63 -21.76 14.40
C VAL A 50 32.92 -21.05 14.76
N ILE A 51 33.04 -19.74 14.50
CA ILE A 51 34.21 -18.95 14.90
C ILE A 51 34.36 -18.97 16.41
N VAL A 52 33.29 -18.68 17.16
CA VAL A 52 33.32 -18.67 18.63
C VAL A 52 33.69 -20.05 19.17
N ALA A 53 33.10 -21.13 18.65
CA ALA A 53 33.41 -22.49 19.05
C ALA A 53 34.87 -22.87 18.74
N THR A 54 35.36 -22.52 17.56
CA THR A 54 36.77 -22.72 17.16
C THR A 54 37.71 -21.92 18.07
N TRP A 55 37.34 -20.69 18.43
CA TRP A 55 38.13 -19.82 19.29
C TRP A 55 38.21 -20.35 20.72
N ILE A 56 37.10 -20.88 21.25
CA ILE A 56 37.05 -21.59 22.53
C ILE A 56 37.95 -22.83 22.48
N ALA A 57 37.85 -23.64 21.42
CA ALA A 57 38.66 -24.84 21.26
C ALA A 57 40.17 -24.53 21.18
N LEU A 58 40.56 -23.52 20.40
CA LEU A 58 41.93 -23.03 20.33
C LEU A 58 42.44 -22.53 21.69
N ASN A 59 41.59 -21.80 22.43
CA ASN A 59 41.94 -21.32 23.77
C ASN A 59 42.16 -22.48 24.76
N VAL A 60 41.29 -23.50 24.75
CA VAL A 60 41.44 -24.71 25.58
C VAL A 60 42.70 -25.49 25.21
N PHE A 61 43.04 -25.60 23.93
CA PHE A 61 44.26 -26.26 23.47
C PHE A 61 45.53 -25.46 23.83
N ALA A 62 45.46 -24.13 23.79
CA ALA A 62 46.56 -23.24 24.16
C ALA A 62 46.88 -23.25 25.66
N ILE A 63 45.89 -23.55 26.52
CA ILE A 63 46.12 -23.81 27.96
C ILE A 63 47.06 -25.00 28.17
N SER A 64 47.02 -26.03 27.31
CA SER A 64 47.95 -27.16 27.36
C SER A 64 49.41 -26.79 27.08
N LEU A 65 49.66 -25.62 26.50
CA LEU A 65 51.00 -25.10 26.18
C LEU A 65 51.49 -24.02 27.17
N GLN A 66 50.75 -23.74 28.25
CA GLN A 66 51.09 -22.74 29.29
C GLN A 66 51.38 -21.32 28.75
N TRP A 67 50.91 -20.98 27.54
CA TRP A 67 51.23 -19.71 26.88
C TRP A 67 50.47 -18.50 27.43
N ASP A 68 49.41 -18.69 28.25
CA ASP A 68 48.77 -17.58 29.00
C ASP A 68 47.94 -18.10 30.21
N PRO A 69 48.48 -18.10 31.46
CA PRO A 69 47.71 -18.35 32.69
C PRO A 69 46.77 -17.18 33.05
N TYR A 70 45.69 -17.47 33.77
CA TYR A 70 44.61 -16.54 34.17
C TYR A 70 45.10 -15.15 34.67
N PRO A 71 44.49 -14.01 34.26
CA PRO A 71 43.31 -13.84 33.41
C PRO A 71 43.70 -13.54 31.96
N PHE A 72 43.03 -14.19 31.00
CA PHE A 72 43.33 -14.18 29.57
C PHE A 72 43.32 -12.77 28.94
N ILE A 73 44.42 -12.02 29.11
CA ILE A 73 44.49 -10.58 28.80
C ILE A 73 44.40 -10.37 27.30
N LEU A 74 45.05 -11.24 26.51
CA LEU A 74 45.10 -11.13 25.05
C LEU A 74 43.75 -11.44 24.41
N LEU A 75 43.02 -12.41 24.97
CA LEU A 75 41.68 -12.78 24.50
C LEU A 75 40.70 -11.63 24.72
N ASN A 76 40.73 -11.05 25.91
CA ASN A 76 39.83 -9.97 26.28
C ASN A 76 40.16 -8.69 25.51
N LEU A 77 41.45 -8.44 25.23
CA LEU A 77 41.89 -7.33 24.40
C LEU A 77 41.43 -7.49 22.94
N ALA A 78 41.52 -8.70 22.38
CA ALA A 78 41.05 -8.97 21.02
C ALA A 78 39.52 -8.80 20.90
N PHE A 79 38.76 -9.33 21.86
CA PHE A 79 37.30 -9.19 21.88
C PHE A 79 36.86 -7.72 22.10
N SER A 80 37.54 -7.00 23.00
CA SER A 80 37.29 -5.58 23.22
C SER A 80 37.54 -4.76 21.95
N THR A 81 38.61 -5.08 21.21
CA THR A 81 38.90 -4.44 19.92
C THR A 81 37.84 -4.79 18.87
N GLN A 82 37.39 -6.04 18.83
CA GLN A 82 36.34 -6.50 17.91
C GLN A 82 35.00 -5.79 18.17
N ALA A 83 34.61 -5.64 19.44
CA ALA A 83 33.42 -4.89 19.83
C ALA A 83 33.56 -3.39 19.50
N ALA A 84 34.75 -2.81 19.71
CA ALA A 84 35.00 -1.39 19.41
C ALA A 84 34.91 -1.06 17.92
N TYR A 85 35.33 -1.97 17.02
CA TYR A 85 35.20 -1.79 15.57
C TYR A 85 33.77 -2.05 15.04
N ALA A 86 32.95 -2.83 15.76
CA ALA A 86 31.56 -3.08 15.38
C ALA A 86 30.68 -1.83 15.52
N ALA A 87 30.91 -1.01 16.55
CA ALA A 87 30.13 0.20 16.83
C ALA A 87 30.03 1.19 15.64
N PRO A 88 31.12 1.62 14.98
CA PRO A 88 31.04 2.52 13.83
C PRO A 88 30.37 1.89 12.60
N LEU A 89 30.49 0.58 12.43
CA LEU A 89 29.86 -0.16 11.32
C LEU A 89 28.33 -0.23 11.49
N ILE A 90 27.87 -0.45 12.72
CA ILE A 90 26.45 -0.45 13.09
C ILE A 90 25.86 0.96 12.99
N LEU A 91 26.58 1.97 13.49
CA LEU A 91 26.14 3.37 13.49
C LEU A 91 25.96 3.90 12.05
N LEU A 92 26.78 3.44 11.11
CA LEU A 92 26.61 3.75 9.69
C LEU A 92 25.47 2.98 9.02
N ALA A 93 25.17 1.76 9.47
CA ALA A 93 24.02 1.00 8.98
C ALA A 93 22.68 1.65 9.40
N GLN A 94 22.62 2.18 10.62
CA GLN A 94 21.42 2.83 11.17
C GLN A 94 21.09 4.16 10.49
N ASN A 95 22.08 5.04 10.27
CA ASN A 95 21.86 6.33 9.57
C ASN A 95 21.23 6.18 8.18
N ARG A 96 21.41 5.02 7.51
CA ARG A 96 20.81 4.74 6.20
C ARG A 96 19.39 4.20 6.28
N GLN A 97 19.00 3.57 7.38
CA GLN A 97 17.60 3.21 7.62
C GLN A 97 16.79 4.49 7.84
N ASP A 98 17.31 5.42 8.64
CA ASP A 98 16.69 6.72 8.90
C ASP A 98 16.49 7.56 7.63
N ASP A 99 17.45 7.55 6.69
CA ASP A 99 17.31 8.25 5.40
C ASP A 99 16.27 7.60 4.47
N ARG A 100 16.17 6.27 4.43
CA ARG A 100 15.10 5.57 3.67
C ARG A 100 13.73 5.82 4.27
N ASP A 101 13.63 5.75 5.59
CA ASP A 101 12.39 6.01 6.32
C ASP A 101 11.92 7.45 6.12
N ARG A 102 12.87 8.39 6.04
CA ARG A 102 12.57 9.78 5.70
C ARG A 102 12.01 9.95 4.29
N VAL A 103 12.61 9.32 3.28
CA VAL A 103 12.08 9.36 1.90
C VAL A 103 10.71 8.71 1.81
N SER A 104 10.52 7.56 2.47
CA SER A 104 9.22 6.88 2.54
C SER A 104 8.15 7.78 3.18
N LEU A 105 8.49 8.49 4.26
CA LEU A 105 7.59 9.44 4.91
C LEU A 105 7.25 10.65 4.03
N GLU A 106 8.19 11.14 3.23
CA GLU A 106 7.95 12.24 2.29
C GLU A 106 7.04 11.80 1.12
N GLU A 107 7.22 10.59 0.61
CA GLU A 107 6.32 10.00 -0.38
C GLU A 107 4.92 9.76 0.18
N ASP A 108 4.80 9.22 1.40
CA ASP A 108 3.51 8.98 2.04
C ASP A 108 2.74 10.27 2.30
N ARG A 109 3.42 11.34 2.72
CA ARG A 109 2.80 12.67 2.84
C ARG A 109 2.27 13.17 1.50
N THR A 110 3.02 12.95 0.42
CA THR A 110 2.62 13.35 -0.94
C THR A 110 1.46 12.51 -1.45
N ARG A 111 1.43 11.21 -1.15
CA ARG A 111 0.30 10.33 -1.49
C ARG A 111 -0.94 10.70 -0.69
N ALA A 112 -0.81 10.97 0.59
CA ALA A 112 -1.92 11.38 1.45
C ALA A 112 -2.56 12.70 0.99
N SER A 113 -1.76 13.68 0.54
CA SER A 113 -2.29 14.94 0.01
C SER A 113 -3.03 14.73 -1.32
N ARG A 114 -2.52 13.87 -2.22
CA ARG A 114 -3.20 13.50 -3.47
C ARG A 114 -4.51 12.77 -3.22
N LEU A 115 -4.50 11.77 -2.34
CA LEU A 115 -5.70 11.04 -1.94
C LEU A 115 -6.75 11.99 -1.36
N SER A 116 -6.34 12.92 -0.49
CA SER A 116 -7.25 13.93 0.07
C SER A 116 -7.88 14.77 -1.05
N ALA A 117 -7.09 15.25 -2.01
CA ALA A 117 -7.60 16.03 -3.15
C ALA A 117 -8.55 15.22 -4.06
N GLU A 118 -8.23 13.96 -4.32
CA GLU A 118 -9.07 13.07 -5.15
C GLU A 118 -10.41 12.75 -4.46
N THR A 119 -10.41 12.52 -3.14
CA THR A 119 -11.65 12.36 -2.39
C THR A 119 -12.50 13.64 -2.37
N GLU A 120 -11.87 14.81 -2.28
CA GLU A 120 -12.59 16.08 -2.36
C GLU A 120 -13.18 16.31 -3.76
N TYR A 121 -12.44 15.96 -4.81
CA TYR A 121 -12.94 16.01 -6.18
C TYR A 121 -14.14 15.08 -6.38
N LEU A 122 -14.00 13.81 -5.99
CA LEU A 122 -15.10 12.84 -6.07
C LEU A 122 -16.32 13.28 -5.28
N ALA A 123 -16.15 13.84 -4.08
CA ALA A 123 -17.26 14.36 -3.27
C ALA A 123 -18.00 15.52 -3.96
N ARG A 124 -17.27 16.44 -4.61
CA ARG A 124 -17.86 17.53 -5.40
C ARG A 124 -18.59 17.00 -6.63
N GLU A 125 -18.02 16.02 -7.32
CA GLU A 125 -18.64 15.40 -8.49
C GLU A 125 -19.91 14.62 -8.12
N LEU A 126 -19.88 13.90 -6.99
CA LEU A 126 -21.07 13.22 -6.45
C LEU A 126 -22.16 14.20 -6.06
N ALA A 127 -21.79 15.35 -5.47
CA ALA A 127 -22.72 16.41 -5.15
C ALA A 127 -23.36 17.03 -6.41
N SER A 128 -22.57 17.26 -7.47
CA SER A 128 -23.09 17.81 -8.73
C SER A 128 -23.99 16.81 -9.46
N MET A 129 -23.62 15.52 -9.52
CA MET A 129 -24.48 14.47 -10.07
C MET A 129 -25.79 14.33 -9.28
N ARG A 130 -25.73 14.41 -7.95
CA ARG A 130 -26.92 14.34 -7.11
C ARG A 130 -27.88 15.49 -7.38
N LEU A 131 -27.37 16.70 -7.62
CA LEU A 131 -28.22 17.84 -7.98
C LEU A 131 -28.87 17.64 -9.36
N GLN A 132 -28.10 17.18 -10.35
CA GLN A 132 -28.61 16.89 -11.70
C GLN A 132 -29.67 15.78 -11.71
N LEU A 133 -29.46 14.70 -10.95
CA LEU A 133 -30.41 13.59 -10.83
C LEU A 133 -31.62 13.96 -9.95
N GLY A 134 -31.40 14.75 -8.89
CA GLY A 134 -32.46 15.20 -7.99
C GLY A 134 -33.52 16.03 -8.69
N GLU A 135 -33.14 16.83 -9.69
CA GLU A 135 -34.09 17.67 -10.43
C GLU A 135 -34.94 16.86 -11.44
N VAL A 136 -34.38 15.81 -12.04
CA VAL A 136 -35.07 14.95 -13.03
C VAL A 136 -35.96 13.90 -12.34
N VAL A 137 -35.50 13.31 -11.24
CA VAL A 137 -36.28 12.25 -10.56
C VAL A 137 -37.46 12.82 -9.78
N THR A 138 -37.34 14.01 -9.19
CA THR A 138 -38.39 14.53 -8.30
C THR A 138 -39.66 14.89 -9.07
N ARG A 139 -39.55 15.51 -10.25
CA ARG A 139 -40.72 15.98 -11.01
C ARG A 139 -41.52 14.84 -11.62
N ASP A 140 -40.87 13.88 -12.27
CA ASP A 140 -41.55 12.79 -12.95
C ASP A 140 -42.05 11.72 -11.94
N TYR A 141 -41.32 11.50 -10.84
CA TYR A 141 -41.76 10.62 -9.76
C TYR A 141 -42.95 11.20 -8.97
N LEU A 142 -42.89 12.49 -8.56
CA LEU A 142 -44.03 13.13 -7.87
C LEU A 142 -45.28 13.15 -8.76
N ARG A 143 -45.11 13.33 -10.07
CA ARG A 143 -46.23 13.37 -11.00
C ARG A 143 -46.84 11.99 -11.21
N GLY A 144 -46.01 10.95 -11.32
CA GLY A 144 -46.45 9.55 -11.36
C GLY A 144 -47.21 9.16 -10.10
N GLU A 145 -46.71 9.55 -8.92
CA GLU A 145 -47.34 9.20 -7.65
C GLU A 145 -48.64 9.98 -7.40
N LEU A 146 -48.70 11.23 -7.82
CA LEU A 146 -49.94 12.03 -7.79
C LEU A 146 -51.00 11.50 -8.77
N GLU A 147 -50.60 11.02 -9.95
CA GLU A 147 -51.49 10.39 -10.93
C GLU A 147 -51.97 9.01 -10.45
N GLN A 148 -51.12 8.23 -9.81
CA GLN A 148 -51.49 6.95 -9.21
C GLN A 148 -52.49 7.14 -8.06
N VAL A 149 -52.26 8.09 -7.16
CA VAL A 149 -53.21 8.41 -6.07
C VAL A 149 -54.54 8.95 -6.62
N ARG A 150 -54.52 9.74 -7.70
CA ARG A 150 -55.74 10.19 -8.38
C ARG A 150 -56.48 9.06 -9.09
N GLY A 151 -55.77 8.15 -9.76
CA GLY A 151 -56.37 6.98 -10.42
C GLY A 151 -57.02 6.03 -9.42
N VAL A 152 -56.44 5.89 -8.23
CA VAL A 152 -57.04 5.12 -7.13
C VAL A 152 -58.30 5.80 -6.58
N ARG A 153 -58.36 7.14 -6.51
CA ARG A 153 -59.56 7.89 -6.06
C ARG A 153 -60.72 7.82 -7.06
N ASP A 154 -60.43 7.76 -8.37
CA ASP A 154 -61.45 7.70 -9.42
C ASP A 154 -61.97 6.27 -9.65
N GLY A 155 -61.19 5.25 -9.29
CA GLY A 155 -61.58 3.84 -9.31
C GLY A 155 -62.35 3.36 -8.06
N THR A 156 -62.40 4.13 -6.98
CA THR A 156 -63.01 3.73 -5.68
C THR A 156 -64.42 4.28 -5.48
N ARG A 157 -65.25 4.26 -6.54
CA ARG A 157 -66.70 4.21 -6.34
C ARG A 157 -67.28 2.80 -6.23
N ASP A 158 -66.57 1.75 -6.67
CA ASP A 158 -67.02 0.36 -6.51
C ASP A 158 -65.80 -0.61 -6.49
N ALA A 159 -65.63 -1.47 -5.47
CA ALA A 159 -64.76 -2.69 -5.43
C ALA A 159 -63.34 -2.66 -4.76
N ASP A 160 -63.23 -2.13 -3.54
CA ASP A 160 -61.97 -1.98 -2.76
C ASP A 160 -61.27 -3.27 -2.25
N GLY A 161 -61.86 -4.47 -2.36
CA GLY A 161 -61.29 -5.68 -1.72
C GLY A 161 -60.63 -6.71 -2.64
N ARG A 162 -60.90 -6.67 -3.96
CA ARG A 162 -60.51 -7.74 -4.91
C ARG A 162 -59.37 -7.34 -5.84
N THR A 163 -59.16 -6.03 -6.02
CA THR A 163 -58.14 -5.43 -6.88
C THR A 163 -56.75 -5.52 -6.29
N ASP A 164 -56.60 -5.32 -4.98
CA ASP A 164 -55.31 -5.29 -4.30
C ASP A 164 -54.58 -6.65 -4.38
N LYS A 165 -55.31 -7.75 -4.11
CA LYS A 165 -54.78 -9.12 -4.28
C LYS A 165 -54.49 -9.48 -5.73
N ALA A 166 -55.23 -8.92 -6.68
CA ALA A 166 -55.00 -9.17 -8.11
C ALA A 166 -53.76 -8.42 -8.60
N LEU A 167 -53.55 -7.20 -8.11
CA LEU A 167 -52.38 -6.37 -8.39
C LEU A 167 -51.11 -6.98 -7.80
N GLU A 168 -51.14 -7.38 -6.54
CA GLU A 168 -50.03 -8.06 -5.86
C GLU A 168 -49.61 -9.33 -6.64
N LYS A 169 -50.60 -10.13 -7.07
CA LYS A 169 -50.34 -11.34 -7.86
C LYS A 169 -49.87 -11.05 -9.29
N ALA A 170 -50.20 -9.88 -9.84
CA ALA A 170 -49.72 -9.45 -11.15
C ALA A 170 -48.28 -8.92 -11.06
N VAL A 171 -47.96 -8.17 -10.00
CA VAL A 171 -46.61 -7.65 -9.71
C VAL A 171 -45.65 -8.80 -9.42
N ALA A 172 -46.03 -9.76 -8.56
CA ALA A 172 -45.22 -10.94 -8.28
C ALA A 172 -44.87 -11.70 -9.57
N ARG A 173 -45.88 -11.92 -10.43
CA ARG A 173 -45.67 -12.57 -11.75
C ARG A 173 -44.86 -11.72 -12.73
N ALA A 174 -44.87 -10.39 -12.60
CA ALA A 174 -44.05 -9.53 -13.44
C ALA A 174 -42.58 -9.55 -12.99
N VAL A 175 -42.34 -9.55 -11.68
CA VAL A 175 -41.01 -9.67 -11.08
C VAL A 175 -40.37 -11.01 -11.43
N ASP A 176 -41.09 -12.13 -11.24
CA ASP A 176 -40.56 -13.45 -11.59
C ASP A 176 -40.18 -13.57 -13.07
N ARG A 177 -41.00 -12.99 -13.96
CA ARG A 177 -40.71 -12.95 -15.40
C ARG A 177 -39.55 -12.03 -15.75
N ALA A 178 -39.32 -10.96 -15.00
CA ALA A 178 -38.16 -10.08 -15.19
C ALA A 178 -36.87 -10.77 -14.74
N VAL A 179 -36.91 -11.47 -13.61
CA VAL A 179 -35.78 -12.25 -13.08
C VAL A 179 -35.40 -13.39 -14.04
N ALA A 180 -36.38 -14.16 -14.54
CA ALA A 180 -36.14 -15.23 -15.49
C ALA A 180 -35.48 -14.72 -16.79
N ARG A 181 -35.98 -13.60 -17.35
CA ARG A 181 -35.42 -12.99 -18.56
C ARG A 181 -33.99 -12.48 -18.36
N ASN A 182 -33.69 -11.88 -17.20
CA ASN A 182 -32.33 -11.45 -16.89
C ASN A 182 -31.36 -12.64 -16.75
N LEU A 183 -31.81 -13.75 -16.15
CA LEU A 183 -31.02 -14.98 -16.05
C LEU A 183 -30.74 -15.60 -17.43
N GLU A 184 -31.74 -15.67 -18.31
CA GLU A 184 -31.54 -16.15 -19.69
C GLU A 184 -30.57 -15.26 -20.48
N GLN A 185 -30.68 -13.93 -20.35
CA GLN A 185 -29.74 -13.01 -21.00
C GLN A 185 -28.32 -13.14 -20.44
N ALA A 186 -28.18 -13.33 -19.13
CA ALA A 186 -26.88 -13.56 -18.50
C ALA A 186 -26.26 -14.89 -18.96
N LEU A 187 -27.06 -15.96 -19.06
CA LEU A 187 -26.62 -17.26 -19.56
C LEU A 187 -26.22 -17.17 -21.04
N ALA A 188 -27.01 -16.52 -21.89
CA ALA A 188 -26.70 -16.32 -23.30
C ALA A 188 -25.39 -15.55 -23.49
N ARG A 189 -25.17 -14.49 -22.70
CA ARG A 189 -23.89 -13.75 -22.70
C ARG A 189 -22.72 -14.61 -22.21
N ALA A 190 -22.92 -15.41 -21.16
CA ALA A 190 -21.88 -16.31 -20.66
C ALA A 190 -21.52 -17.41 -21.68
N LEU A 191 -22.50 -17.94 -22.41
CA LEU A 191 -22.27 -18.92 -23.47
C LEU A 191 -21.59 -18.30 -24.69
N ASP A 192 -21.96 -17.08 -25.09
CA ASP A 192 -21.28 -16.33 -26.15
C ASP A 192 -19.81 -16.05 -25.80
N GLN A 193 -19.56 -15.66 -24.55
CA GLN A 193 -18.22 -15.41 -24.03
C GLN A 193 -17.38 -16.70 -23.88
N ALA A 194 -18.02 -17.83 -23.58
CA ALA A 194 -17.38 -19.14 -23.57
C ALA A 194 -17.09 -19.68 -24.99
N GLY A 195 -17.93 -19.38 -25.98
CA GLY A 195 -17.73 -19.74 -27.39
C GLY A 195 -16.51 -19.04 -28.02
N HIS A 196 -16.14 -17.85 -27.55
CA HIS A 196 -14.95 -17.11 -28.01
C HIS A 196 -13.63 -17.60 -27.40
N THR A 197 -13.65 -18.55 -26.46
CA THR A 197 -12.45 -19.07 -25.77
C THR A 197 -12.15 -20.55 -26.02
N ALA A 198 -12.96 -21.22 -26.86
CA ALA A 198 -12.61 -22.56 -27.34
C ALA A 198 -11.47 -22.46 -28.38
N PRO A 199 -10.36 -23.22 -28.22
CA PRO A 199 -9.28 -23.20 -29.20
C PRO A 199 -9.80 -23.79 -30.51
N SER A 200 -9.61 -23.02 -31.60
CA SER A 200 -9.85 -23.47 -32.97
C SER A 200 -8.95 -24.67 -33.27
N ASP A 201 -9.48 -25.88 -33.13
CA ASP A 201 -8.86 -27.11 -33.61
C ASP A 201 -8.87 -27.09 -35.14
N GLY A 202 -7.88 -26.41 -35.72
CA GLY A 202 -7.79 -26.15 -37.16
C GLY A 202 -6.37 -25.96 -37.70
N ASP A 203 -5.33 -26.15 -36.88
CA ASP A 203 -3.93 -25.97 -37.27
C ASP A 203 -3.11 -27.27 -37.14
N LEU A 204 -3.56 -28.36 -37.78
CA LEU A 204 -2.74 -29.59 -37.91
C LEU A 204 -2.61 -30.13 -39.34
N HIS A 205 -3.05 -29.41 -40.37
CA HIS A 205 -2.84 -29.85 -41.77
C HIS A 205 -2.32 -28.74 -42.67
N ARG A 206 -1.13 -28.21 -42.39
CA ARG A 206 -0.36 -27.48 -43.41
C ARG A 206 1.14 -27.42 -43.13
N ASN A 207 1.81 -28.57 -43.07
CA ASN A 207 3.22 -28.61 -43.43
C ASN A 207 3.58 -29.96 -44.03
N GLY A 208 3.76 -29.94 -45.35
CA GLY A 208 4.02 -31.11 -46.15
C GLY A 208 3.98 -30.69 -47.60
N HIS A 209 5.03 -30.00 -48.04
CA HIS A 209 5.66 -30.08 -49.37
C HIS A 209 6.94 -29.26 -49.36
#